data_AF-A0A3C1BJ19-F1
#
_entry.id   AF-A0A3C1BJ19-F1
#
_cell.length_a   1.000
_cell.length_b   1.000
_cell.length_c   1.000
_cell.angle_alpha   90.00
_cell.angle_beta   90.00
_cell.angle_gamma   90.00
#
_symmetry.space_group_name_H-M   'P 1'
#
loop_
_entity.id
_entity.type
_entity.pdbx_description
1 polymer ?
#
loop_
_entity_poly.entity_id
_entity_poly.type
_entity_poly.pdbx_seq_one_letter_code
_entity_poly.pdbx_strand_id
1 'polypeptide(L)'
;MFPRQLPNQTVYADVVTTDWTLYTDNNGSKSYQAPINVPMISHNFAQIGGIIVAVSYDGGSTYEQLPEVYANISYSYTYNTGNVTLYAQSADGTTAVQPTLPIKVKIILVDSKQLGNQV
;
A
#
# COMPACT_ATOMS: atom_id res chain seq x y z
N MET A 1 -19.65 29.39 -8.67
CA MET A 1 -18.41 28.79 -9.20
C MET A 1 -18.16 27.53 -8.39
N PHE A 2 -18.17 26.35 -9.01
CA PHE A 2 -17.83 25.11 -8.31
C PHE A 2 -16.29 24.98 -8.26
N PRO A 3 -15.71 24.49 -7.15
CA PRO A 3 -14.27 24.25 -7.09
C PRO A 3 -13.86 23.21 -8.14
N ARG A 4 -12.76 23.46 -8.85
CA ARG A 4 -12.16 22.49 -9.76
C ARG A 4 -11.63 21.31 -8.94
N GLN A 5 -12.25 20.13 -9.09
CA GLN A 5 -11.65 18.89 -8.60
C GLN A 5 -10.48 18.50 -9.51
N LEU A 6 -9.33 18.20 -8.90
CA LEU A 6 -8.24 17.54 -9.61
C LEU A 6 -8.57 16.04 -9.69
N PRO A 7 -8.20 15.37 -10.79
CA PRO A 7 -8.37 13.92 -10.86
C PRO A 7 -7.51 13.23 -9.80
N ASN A 8 -7.98 12.06 -9.33
CA ASN A 8 -7.18 11.18 -8.50
C ASN A 8 -5.83 10.90 -9.18
N GLN A 9 -4.78 10.79 -8.36
CA GLN A 9 -3.42 10.65 -8.86
C GLN A 9 -2.96 9.21 -8.72
N THR A 10 -2.17 8.72 -9.67
CA THR A 10 -1.67 7.34 -9.65
C THR A 10 -0.15 7.34 -9.70
N VAL A 11 0.46 6.58 -8.80
CA VAL A 11 1.89 6.32 -8.74
C VAL A 11 2.10 4.83 -8.98
N TYR A 12 3.11 4.48 -9.76
CA TYR A 12 3.56 3.11 -9.94
C TYR A 12 4.92 2.91 -9.28
N ALA A 13 5.13 1.73 -8.71
CA ALA A 13 6.42 1.30 -8.18
C ALA A 13 6.65 -0.17 -8.54
N ASP A 14 7.90 -0.55 -8.70
CA ASP A 14 8.31 -1.96 -8.79
C ASP A 14 9.00 -2.32 -7.48
N VAL A 15 8.54 -3.39 -6.83
CA VAL A 15 9.10 -3.91 -5.58
C VAL A 15 9.75 -5.24 -5.90
N VAL A 16 11.08 -5.28 -5.87
CA VAL A 16 11.86 -6.50 -6.11
C VAL A 16 12.07 -7.28 -4.81
N THR A 17 12.51 -8.52 -4.91
CA THR A 17 12.70 -9.41 -3.75
C THR A 17 13.63 -8.83 -2.69
N THR A 18 14.66 -8.07 -3.11
CA THR A 18 15.64 -7.45 -2.22
C THR A 18 15.15 -6.21 -1.48
N ASP A 19 13.99 -5.65 -1.87
CA ASP A 19 13.40 -4.48 -1.19
C ASP A 19 12.69 -4.88 0.11
N TRP A 20 12.37 -6.16 0.26
CA TRP A 20 11.70 -6.70 1.44
C TRP A 20 12.68 -6.87 2.59
N THR A 21 12.34 -6.30 3.75
CA THR A 21 13.11 -6.39 4.99
C THR A 21 12.27 -7.01 6.09
N LEU A 22 12.89 -7.82 6.96
CA LEU A 22 12.19 -8.39 8.11
C LEU A 22 11.81 -7.26 9.08
N TYR A 23 10.53 -7.19 9.41
CA TYR A 23 9.94 -6.28 10.37
C TYR A 23 9.39 -7.07 11.56
N THR A 24 9.51 -6.49 12.75
CA THR A 24 8.90 -7.01 13.98
C THR A 24 8.08 -5.90 14.58
N ASP A 25 6.77 -6.13 14.74
CA ASP A 25 5.87 -5.15 15.33
C ASP A 25 6.08 -5.00 16.84
N ASN A 26 5.38 -4.05 17.46
CA ASN A 26 5.46 -3.80 18.90
C ASN A 26 4.98 -4.98 19.78
N ASN A 27 4.26 -5.95 19.19
CA ASN A 27 3.79 -7.16 19.87
C ASN A 27 4.72 -8.36 19.63
N GLY A 28 5.81 -8.19 18.88
CA GLY A 28 6.76 -9.25 18.53
C GLY A 28 6.38 -10.07 17.30
N SER A 29 5.27 -9.74 16.62
CA SER A 29 4.85 -10.43 15.39
C SER A 29 5.78 -10.04 14.25
N LYS A 30 6.14 -11.02 13.42
CA LYS A 30 7.08 -10.81 12.31
C LYS A 30 6.35 -10.81 10.97
N SER A 31 6.69 -9.85 10.12
CA SER A 31 6.32 -9.80 8.71
C SER A 31 7.52 -9.33 7.88
N TYR A 32 7.48 -9.54 6.57
CA TYR A 32 8.36 -8.78 5.67
C TYR A 32 7.66 -7.47 5.32
N GLN A 33 8.43 -6.39 5.22
CA GLN A 33 7.92 -5.09 4.78
C GLN A 33 8.72 -4.54 3.61
N ALA A 34 8.06 -3.79 2.72
CA ALA A 34 8.68 -3.06 1.63
C ALA A 34 8.13 -1.62 1.61
N PRO A 35 8.90 -0.62 2.10
CA PRO A 35 8.50 0.78 2.05
C PRO A 35 8.67 1.35 0.64
N ILE A 36 7.65 2.08 0.18
CA ILE A 36 7.61 2.76 -1.11
C ILE A 36 7.53 4.27 -0.85
N ASN A 37 8.48 5.02 -1.41
CA ASN A 37 8.48 6.49 -1.32
C ASN A 37 7.39 7.08 -2.21
N VAL A 38 6.42 7.76 -1.61
CA VAL A 38 5.29 8.42 -2.29
C VAL A 38 5.20 9.85 -1.77
N PRO A 39 6.08 10.77 -2.22
CA PRO A 39 6.23 12.11 -1.64
C PRO A 39 4.96 12.97 -1.74
N MET A 40 4.03 12.57 -2.60
CA MET A 40 2.74 13.21 -2.82
C MET A 40 1.76 13.05 -1.64
N ILE A 41 1.98 12.06 -0.78
CA ILE A 41 1.21 11.88 0.44
C ILE A 41 1.65 12.94 1.44
N SER A 42 1.13 14.16 1.28
CA SER A 42 1.34 15.23 2.25
C SER A 42 0.68 14.90 3.60
N HIS A 43 1.09 15.59 4.66
CA HIS A 43 0.45 15.46 5.96
C HIS A 43 -1.06 15.71 5.90
N ASN A 44 -1.50 16.76 5.21
CA ASN A 44 -2.92 17.07 5.07
C ASN A 44 -3.67 16.00 4.27
N PHE A 45 -3.05 15.45 3.22
CA PHE A 45 -3.63 14.34 2.47
C PHE A 45 -3.80 13.11 3.36
N ALA A 46 -2.77 12.72 4.14
CA ALA A 46 -2.84 11.55 5.01
C ALA A 46 -3.95 11.62 6.07
N GLN A 47 -4.43 12.83 6.41
CA GLN A 47 -5.50 13.01 7.38
C GLN A 47 -6.91 12.81 6.81
N ILE A 48 -7.14 13.13 5.53
CA ILE A 48 -8.49 13.16 4.95
C ILE A 48 -8.64 12.34 3.66
N GLY A 49 -7.55 12.19 2.91
CA GLY A 49 -7.47 11.45 1.65
C GLY A 49 -7.50 9.94 1.86
N GLY A 50 -7.80 9.22 0.78
CA GLY A 50 -7.74 7.76 0.76
C GLY A 50 -6.61 7.26 -0.13
N ILE A 51 -6.04 6.11 0.21
CA ILE A 51 -5.13 5.39 -0.68
C ILE A 51 -5.79 4.07 -1.08
N ILE A 52 -5.69 3.73 -2.37
CA ILE A 52 -6.02 2.41 -2.89
C ILE A 52 -4.73 1.83 -3.46
N VAL A 53 -4.36 0.64 -2.99
CA VAL A 53 -3.20 -0.10 -3.50
C VAL A 53 -3.69 -1.33 -4.26
N ALA A 54 -3.16 -1.53 -5.45
CA ALA A 54 -3.30 -2.76 -6.21
C ALA A 54 -1.93 -3.25 -6.67
N VAL A 55 -1.74 -4.56 -6.73
CA VAL A 55 -0.50 -5.22 -7.10
C VAL A 55 -0.68 -6.06 -8.35
N SER A 56 0.42 -6.32 -9.05
CA SER A 56 0.46 -7.15 -10.24
C SER A 56 1.66 -8.08 -10.18
N TYR A 57 1.39 -9.36 -10.41
CA TYR A 57 2.39 -10.43 -10.49
C TYR A 57 2.82 -10.72 -11.94
N ASP A 58 2.19 -10.07 -12.93
CA ASP A 58 2.37 -10.31 -14.37
C ASP A 58 2.88 -9.08 -15.15
N GLY A 59 3.59 -8.18 -14.47
CA GLY A 59 4.19 -6.99 -15.07
C GLY A 59 3.22 -5.84 -15.37
N GLY A 60 1.99 -5.91 -14.84
CA GLY A 60 0.96 -4.90 -14.98
C GLY A 60 -0.10 -5.22 -16.02
N SER A 61 -0.23 -6.48 -16.44
CA SER A 61 -1.30 -6.92 -17.34
C SER A 61 -2.61 -7.07 -16.57
N THR A 62 -2.53 -7.58 -15.34
CA THR A 62 -3.63 -7.67 -14.38
C THR A 62 -3.25 -7.02 -13.05
N TYR A 63 -4.23 -6.47 -12.33
CA TYR A 63 -4.03 -5.88 -11.00
C TYR A 63 -5.06 -6.41 -10.02
N GLU A 64 -4.60 -6.82 -8.84
CA GLU A 64 -5.39 -7.30 -7.72
C GLU A 64 -5.31 -6.28 -6.58
N GLN A 65 -6.45 -5.91 -5.99
CA GLN A 65 -6.48 -4.89 -4.93
C GLN A 65 -6.05 -5.48 -3.59
N LEU A 66 -5.26 -4.74 -2.82
CA LEU A 66 -4.89 -5.11 -1.45
C LEU A 66 -5.94 -4.64 -0.42
N PRO A 67 -6.13 -5.37 0.69
CA PRO A 67 -5.42 -6.60 1.09
C PRO A 67 -5.91 -7.85 0.33
N GLU A 68 -5.03 -8.85 0.21
CA GLU A 68 -5.34 -10.14 -0.42
C GLU A 68 -4.52 -11.30 0.14
N VAL A 69 -4.87 -12.53 -0.26
CA VAL A 69 -4.02 -13.70 -0.12
C VAL A 69 -3.70 -14.25 -1.50
N TYR A 70 -2.42 -14.28 -1.86
CA TYR A 70 -1.93 -14.83 -3.12
C TYR A 70 -0.76 -15.79 -2.85
N ALA A 71 -0.80 -16.98 -3.46
CA ALA A 71 0.24 -18.01 -3.29
C ALA A 71 0.60 -18.32 -1.82
N ASN A 72 -0.40 -18.44 -0.94
CA ASN A 72 -0.27 -18.65 0.51
C ASN A 72 0.43 -17.52 1.29
N ILE A 73 0.55 -16.34 0.69
CA ILE A 73 1.08 -15.13 1.32
C ILE A 73 -0.05 -14.10 1.44
N SER A 74 -0.28 -13.61 2.65
CA SER A 74 -1.15 -12.47 2.93
C SER A 74 -0.39 -11.17 2.67
N TYR A 75 -0.96 -10.32 1.83
CA TYR A 75 -0.43 -8.99 1.53
C TYR A 75 -1.35 -7.91 2.11
N SER A 76 -0.75 -6.94 2.80
CA SER A 76 -1.45 -5.78 3.33
C SER A 76 -0.60 -4.53 3.16
N TYR A 77 -1.15 -3.37 3.50
CA TYR A 77 -0.39 -2.13 3.47
C TYR A 77 -0.84 -1.16 4.57
N THR A 78 0.07 -0.26 4.92
CA THR A 78 -0.23 0.97 5.64
C THR A 78 0.30 2.16 4.85
N TYR A 79 -0.09 3.37 5.24
CA TYR A 79 0.48 4.59 4.70
C TYR A 79 0.55 5.69 5.73
N ASN A 80 1.52 6.56 5.55
CA ASN A 80 1.73 7.78 6.31
C ASN A 80 2.34 8.85 5.39
N THR A 81 2.67 10.02 5.94
CA THR A 81 3.23 11.12 5.12
C THR A 81 4.45 10.65 4.34
N GLY A 82 4.41 10.78 3.02
CA GLY A 82 5.48 10.42 2.10
C GLY A 82 5.65 8.93 1.82
N ASN A 83 4.86 8.02 2.40
CA ASN A 83 5.15 6.59 2.31
C ASN A 83 3.90 5.69 2.30
N VAL A 84 4.01 4.62 1.51
CA VAL A 84 3.17 3.42 1.59
C VAL A 84 4.10 2.27 1.93
N THR A 85 3.76 1.46 2.93
CA THR A 85 4.52 0.25 3.27
C THR A 85 3.68 -0.98 3.00
N LEU A 86 4.18 -1.87 2.15
CA LEU A 86 3.59 -3.19 1.96
C LEU A 86 4.07 -4.14 3.04
N TYR A 87 3.23 -5.09 3.44
CA TYR A 87 3.58 -6.17 4.34
C TYR A 87 3.25 -7.53 3.72
N ALA A 88 4.06 -8.53 4.04
CA ALA A 88 3.90 -9.91 3.62
C ALA A 88 4.12 -10.88 4.79
N GLN A 89 3.21 -11.82 4.94
CA GLN A 89 3.24 -12.90 5.94
C GLN A 89 2.49 -14.12 5.41
N SER A 90 2.59 -15.26 6.08
CA SER A 90 1.83 -16.46 5.73
C SER A 90 0.32 -16.17 5.75
N ALA A 91 -0.44 -16.95 4.99
CA ALA A 91 -1.90 -16.79 4.88
C ALA A 91 -2.63 -16.81 6.24
N ASP A 92 -2.11 -17.58 7.20
CA ASP A 92 -2.62 -17.69 8.57
C ASP A 92 -2.11 -16.58 9.52
N GLY A 93 -1.23 -15.69 9.03
CA GLY A 93 -0.66 -14.57 9.77
C GLY A 93 0.39 -14.92 10.82
N THR A 94 0.88 -16.16 10.86
CA THR A 94 1.77 -16.63 11.94
C THR A 94 3.25 -16.47 11.65
N THR A 95 3.64 -16.42 10.37
CA THR A 95 5.04 -16.48 9.94
C THR A 95 5.35 -15.39 8.91
N ALA A 96 6.48 -14.70 9.07
CA ALA A 96 6.98 -13.80 8.03
C ALA A 96 7.40 -14.61 6.79
N VAL A 97 6.84 -14.28 5.62
CA VAL A 97 7.19 -14.93 4.36
C VAL A 97 7.65 -13.85 3.38
N GLN A 98 8.88 -13.96 2.88
CA GLN A 98 9.43 -13.03 1.90
C GLN A 98 8.88 -13.37 0.51
N PRO A 99 8.29 -12.41 -0.21
CA PRO A 99 7.93 -12.61 -1.61
C PRO A 99 9.17 -12.91 -2.47
N THR A 100 9.05 -13.89 -3.36
CA THR A 100 10.16 -14.40 -4.19
C THR A 100 10.12 -13.90 -5.64
N LEU A 101 9.05 -13.20 -6.03
CA LEU A 101 8.86 -12.62 -7.34
C LEU A 101 8.73 -11.09 -7.22
N PRO A 102 9.17 -10.34 -8.25
CA PRO A 102 8.94 -8.90 -8.28
C PRO A 102 7.44 -8.61 -8.38
N ILE A 103 7.00 -7.55 -7.71
CA ILE A 103 5.60 -7.12 -7.66
C ILE A 103 5.53 -5.69 -8.19
N LYS A 104 4.68 -5.46 -9.20
CA LYS A 104 4.37 -4.10 -9.65
C LYS A 104 3.20 -3.55 -8.85
N VAL A 105 3.37 -2.37 -8.29
CA VAL A 105 2.43 -1.73 -7.38
C VAL A 105 1.82 -0.51 -8.05
N LYS A 106 0.50 -0.38 -7.98
CA LYS A 106 -0.28 0.77 -8.38
C LYS A 106 -0.89 1.40 -7.13
N ILE A 107 -0.53 2.65 -6.87
CA ILE A 107 -0.97 3.42 -5.70
C ILE A 107 -1.82 4.58 -6.21
N ILE A 108 -3.10 4.58 -5.86
CA ILE A 108 -4.05 5.62 -6.25
C ILE A 108 -4.31 6.51 -5.03
N LEU A 109 -3.99 7.79 -5.17
CA LEU A 109 -4.30 8.83 -4.21
C LEU A 109 -5.69 9.38 -4.55
N VAL A 110 -6.64 9.12 -3.65
CA VAL A 110 -8.03 9.55 -3.77
C VAL A 110 -8.23 10.80 -2.94
N ASP A 111 -8.41 11.93 -3.61
CA ASP A 111 -8.70 13.19 -2.93
C ASP A 111 -10.07 13.11 -2.24
N SER A 112 -10.12 13.62 -1.02
CA SER A 112 -11.31 13.63 -0.20
C SER A 112 -11.45 14.98 0.47
N LYS A 113 -12.71 15.36 0.75
CA LYS A 113 -13.05 16.61 1.40
C LYS A 113 -13.78 16.29 2.69
N GLN A 114 -13.20 16.69 3.81
CA GLN A 114 -13.90 16.65 5.09
C GLN A 114 -15.13 17.56 5.05
N LEU A 115 -16.30 16.96 5.29
CA LEU A 115 -17.49 17.69 5.69
C LEU A 115 -17.46 17.73 7.23
N GLY A 116 -17.79 18.87 7.86
CA GLY A 116 -17.77 18.99 9.34
C GLY A 116 -18.62 17.90 10.00
N ASN A 117 -18.47 17.62 11.30
CA ASN A 117 -19.17 16.52 11.96
C ASN A 117 -20.69 16.55 11.65
N GLN A 118 -21.14 15.61 10.83
CA GLN A 118 -22.55 15.44 10.44
C GLN A 118 -23.17 14.21 11.12
N VAL A 119 -22.47 13.61 12.09
CA VAL A 119 -22.87 12.45 12.89
C VAL A 119 -22.58 12.69 14.35
#